data_AF-A0A8K0J4R5-F1
#
_entry.id   AF-A0A8K0J4R5-F1
#
_cell.length_a   1.000
_cell.length_b   1.000
_cell.length_c   1.000
_cell.angle_alpha   90.00
_cell.angle_beta   90.00
_cell.angle_gamma   90.00
#
_symmetry.space_group_name_H-M   'P 1'
#
loop_
_entity.id
_entity.type
_entity.pdbx_description
1 polymer ?
#
loop_
_entity_poly.entity_id
_entity_poly.type
_entity_poly.pdbx_seq_one_letter_code
_entity_poly.pdbx_strand_id
1 'polypeptide(L)'
;MADHTQLLVEQYMDKQVPYSFNGGFVCLSYAISLIGTGTSLELIRRRTSHRGLHNLLLLVGAAIAMGGIAIWSMHFIGNRAIYMLDGEESFQIAYSTSLTVMSLLLPILVLVLAFLGVSGNGRIRWWRVLLAGILSGCAICGMHYLANASISNYVSSYQVSYLVGSIIIAVLASTTALALFFVFESTWSSAWWKRMGCAMVLAGAVSGMHWCAAVGTSYRLVMATPGKGVSRQDSMIVVICLAIAAGVVMTCLAIYASWRRRDYASKSQQVVLAAGVFDEKGRIMVTQDGYLPSEVVTDTYLPKNQSNDDVFNTNHPLFHWMFRASRNWDTIAAITAKMTSHIALLAQASGTGRAGVKLIGDDGLLVDDYDTILRELFCVTAEALAVKTKETLRRAGTLWDDIFVTGETRARARTPVLSTDKFSLHGLAEKGFQAHAAAVPEYGRGCLMFLVRRVEGKREVERLEAAGFRFAEVHQVVGSIRSSMHIKTPDLEARLRTMSTQKDRTMLLRPGVHVGMFA
;
A
#
# COMPACT_ATOMS: atom_id res chain seq x y z
N MET A 1 47.36 13.46 -28.85
CA MET A 1 46.68 13.35 -27.54
C MET A 1 47.62 13.66 -26.39
N ALA A 2 48.76 12.97 -26.23
CA ALA A 2 49.71 13.23 -25.12
C ALA A 2 50.16 14.70 -24.99
N ASP A 3 50.42 15.37 -26.11
CA ASP A 3 50.89 16.77 -26.14
C ASP A 3 49.82 17.76 -25.65
N HIS A 4 48.54 17.52 -26.00
CA HIS A 4 47.43 18.38 -25.59
C HIS A 4 47.11 18.23 -24.10
N THR A 5 47.08 16.98 -23.61
CA THR A 5 46.87 16.70 -22.19
C THR A 5 48.01 17.29 -21.35
N GLN A 6 49.27 17.21 -21.79
CA GLN A 6 50.41 17.84 -21.10
C GLN A 6 50.32 19.37 -21.06
N LEU A 7 49.93 20.01 -22.16
CA LEU A 7 49.69 21.46 -22.19
C LEU A 7 48.60 21.89 -21.21
N LEU A 8 47.51 21.11 -21.10
CA LEU A 8 46.43 21.38 -20.16
C LEU A 8 46.86 21.16 -18.70
N VAL A 9 47.71 20.16 -18.44
CA VAL A 9 48.36 19.98 -17.14
C VAL A 9 49.16 21.23 -16.78
N GLU A 10 50.09 21.68 -17.64
CA GLU A 10 50.91 22.86 -17.35
C GLU A 10 50.09 24.14 -17.16
N GLN A 11 49.00 24.28 -17.92
CA GLN A 11 48.14 25.45 -17.86
C GLN A 11 47.34 25.52 -16.55
N TYR A 12 46.78 24.38 -16.09
CA TYR A 12 45.77 24.34 -15.02
C TYR A 12 46.24 23.68 -13.71
N MET A 13 47.45 23.14 -13.64
CA MET A 13 48.03 22.65 -12.37
C MET A 13 48.02 23.75 -11.31
N ASP A 14 47.51 23.41 -10.13
CA ASP A 14 47.30 24.32 -8.99
C ASP A 14 46.43 25.55 -9.28
N LYS A 15 45.69 25.55 -10.39
CA LYS A 15 44.74 26.62 -10.75
C LYS A 15 43.31 26.12 -10.76
N GLN A 16 42.38 27.07 -10.74
CA GLN A 16 40.96 26.77 -10.85
C GLN A 16 40.62 26.32 -12.27
N VAL A 17 39.88 25.22 -12.36
CA VAL A 17 39.48 24.63 -13.62
C VAL A 17 38.05 25.06 -13.96
N PRO A 18 37.81 25.57 -15.19
CA PRO A 18 36.44 25.85 -15.65
C PRO A 18 35.67 24.54 -15.81
N TYR A 19 34.40 24.55 -15.42
CA TYR A 19 33.50 23.41 -15.58
C TYR A 19 32.19 23.83 -16.22
N SER A 20 31.55 22.89 -16.92
CA SER A 20 30.23 23.07 -17.53
C SER A 20 29.27 21.97 -17.07
N PHE A 21 27.97 22.24 -17.16
CA PHE A 21 26.93 21.27 -16.79
C PHE A 21 26.26 20.67 -18.01
N ASN A 22 26.17 19.34 -18.04
CA ASN A 22 25.35 18.63 -19.01
C ASN A 22 23.91 18.51 -18.50
N GLY A 23 22.97 19.20 -19.16
CA GLY A 23 21.56 19.20 -18.78
C GLY A 23 20.89 17.81 -18.75
N GLY A 24 21.35 16.86 -19.57
CA GLY A 24 20.82 15.48 -19.57
C GLY A 24 21.07 14.76 -18.24
N PHE A 25 22.31 14.85 -17.72
CA PHE A 25 22.64 14.28 -16.41
C PHE A 25 21.99 15.03 -15.25
N VAL A 26 21.77 16.34 -15.38
CA VAL A 26 21.00 17.12 -14.40
C VAL A 26 19.56 16.56 -14.29
N CYS A 27 18.87 16.42 -15.42
CA CYS A 27 17.53 15.82 -15.46
C CYS A 27 17.53 14.37 -14.94
N LEU A 28 18.52 13.56 -15.31
CA LEU A 28 18.64 12.18 -14.84
C LEU A 28 18.84 12.10 -13.33
N SER A 29 19.67 12.98 -12.74
CA SER A 29 19.89 13.02 -11.29
C SER A 29 18.60 13.30 -10.52
N TYR A 30 17.77 14.20 -11.04
CA TYR A 30 16.44 14.50 -10.49
C TYR A 30 15.49 13.31 -10.64
N ALA A 31 15.47 12.65 -11.82
CA ALA A 31 14.64 11.47 -12.05
C ALA A 31 14.98 10.32 -11.09
N ILE A 32 16.27 10.06 -10.84
CA ILE A 32 16.71 9.06 -9.85
C ILE A 32 16.33 9.48 -8.44
N SER A 33 16.44 10.77 -8.11
CA SER A 33 15.97 11.29 -6.82
C SER A 33 14.47 11.07 -6.63
N LEU A 34 13.68 11.29 -7.67
CA LEU A 34 12.24 11.04 -7.69
C LEU A 34 11.90 9.56 -7.47
N ILE A 35 12.62 8.65 -8.11
CA ILE A 35 12.42 7.20 -7.91
C ILE A 35 12.78 6.80 -6.47
N GLY A 36 13.88 7.30 -5.93
CA GLY A 36 14.31 7.02 -4.56
C GLY A 36 13.34 7.55 -3.50
N THR A 37 12.92 8.82 -3.62
CA THR A 37 11.93 9.45 -2.73
C THR A 37 10.57 8.76 -2.81
N GLY A 38 10.09 8.44 -4.01
CA GLY A 38 8.84 7.71 -4.22
C GLY A 38 8.86 6.31 -3.62
N THR A 39 9.97 5.58 -3.78
CA THR A 39 10.17 4.26 -3.17
C THR A 39 10.17 4.36 -1.64
N SER A 40 10.85 5.34 -1.07
CA SER A 40 10.87 5.58 0.38
C SER A 40 9.46 5.87 0.92
N LEU A 41 8.71 6.73 0.23
CA LEU A 41 7.33 7.09 0.57
C LEU A 41 6.39 5.87 0.58
N GLU A 42 6.51 5.00 -0.43
CA GLU A 42 5.71 3.77 -0.54
C GLU A 42 6.02 2.79 0.60
N LEU A 43 7.29 2.64 0.96
CA LEU A 43 7.73 1.76 2.06
C LEU A 43 7.28 2.29 3.43
N ILE A 44 7.38 3.60 3.66
CA ILE A 44 6.90 4.24 4.90
C ILE A 44 5.39 4.08 5.03
N ARG A 45 4.62 4.27 3.95
CA ARG A 45 3.15 4.12 3.97
C ARG A 45 2.70 2.73 4.41
N ARG A 46 3.46 1.71 4.01
CA ARG A 46 3.16 0.30 4.35
C ARG A 46 3.48 -0.02 5.80
N ARG A 47 4.24 0.82 6.49
CA ARG A 47 4.54 0.61 7.90
C ARG A 47 3.30 0.86 8.75
N THR A 48 2.98 -0.10 9.63
CA THR A 48 1.77 -0.10 10.46
C THR A 48 2.05 0.00 11.94
N SER A 49 3.26 -0.37 12.37
CA SER A 49 3.63 -0.35 13.78
C SER A 49 5.10 -0.05 14.01
N HIS A 50 5.41 0.21 15.28
CA HIS A 50 6.76 0.30 15.84
C HIS A 50 7.45 -1.02 16.04
N ARG A 51 6.68 -2.09 16.09
CA ARG A 51 7.14 -3.41 16.48
C ARG A 51 7.01 -4.37 15.31
N GLY A 52 7.79 -5.44 15.40
CA GLY A 52 7.81 -6.50 14.41
C GLY A 52 8.89 -6.30 13.35
N LEU A 53 9.49 -7.42 12.94
CA LEU A 53 10.55 -7.46 11.95
C LEU A 53 10.11 -6.87 10.61
N HIS A 54 8.87 -7.13 10.18
CA HIS A 54 8.31 -6.58 8.94
C HIS A 54 8.34 -5.04 8.92
N ASN A 55 7.88 -4.39 10.00
CA ASN A 55 7.88 -2.93 10.09
C ASN A 55 9.29 -2.34 10.18
N LEU A 56 10.24 -3.05 10.81
CA LEU A 56 11.64 -2.65 10.83
C LEU A 56 12.28 -2.75 9.45
N LEU A 57 12.04 -3.84 8.72
CA LEU A 57 12.54 -4.02 7.35
C LEU A 57 12.00 -2.96 6.40
N LEU A 58 10.71 -2.60 6.51
CA LEU A 58 10.12 -1.49 5.72
C LEU A 58 10.80 -0.15 6.04
N LEU A 59 11.09 0.11 7.32
CA LEU A 59 11.74 1.35 7.76
C LEU A 59 13.18 1.45 7.25
N VAL A 60 13.96 0.37 7.39
CA VAL A 60 15.34 0.29 6.90
C VAL A 60 15.37 0.39 5.38
N GLY A 61 14.46 -0.32 4.68
CA GLY A 61 14.31 -0.20 3.23
C GLY A 61 13.98 1.23 2.79
N ALA A 62 13.11 1.93 3.51
CA ALA A 62 12.80 3.33 3.24
C ALA A 62 14.00 4.26 3.44
N ALA A 63 14.83 4.01 4.45
CA ALA A 63 16.05 4.78 4.70
C ALA A 63 17.13 4.49 3.64
N ILE A 64 17.27 3.25 3.17
CA ILE A 64 18.15 2.89 2.06
C ILE A 64 17.69 3.56 0.76
N ALA A 65 16.38 3.53 0.47
CA ALA A 65 15.82 4.18 -0.72
C ALA A 65 16.04 5.71 -0.68
N MET A 66 15.83 6.34 0.47
CA MET A 66 16.03 7.78 0.61
C MET A 66 17.53 8.16 0.61
N GLY A 67 18.32 7.57 1.50
CA GLY A 67 19.74 7.90 1.67
C GLY A 67 20.61 7.44 0.52
N GLY A 68 20.44 6.19 0.08
CA GLY A 68 21.24 5.59 -0.98
C GLY A 68 20.81 6.05 -2.37
N ILE A 69 19.52 5.99 -2.68
CA ILE A 69 19.03 6.25 -4.06
C ILE A 69 18.68 7.72 -4.24
N ALA A 70 17.89 8.28 -3.34
CA ALA A 70 17.38 9.64 -3.53
C ALA A 70 18.45 10.72 -3.33
N ILE A 71 19.37 10.48 -2.39
CA ILE A 71 20.41 11.42 -1.95
C ILE A 71 21.76 11.05 -2.59
N TRP A 72 22.33 9.89 -2.24
CA TRP A 72 23.69 9.53 -2.69
C TRP A 72 23.79 9.29 -4.21
N SER A 73 22.95 8.45 -4.78
CA SER A 73 23.00 8.16 -6.23
C SER A 73 22.76 9.41 -7.07
N MET A 74 21.81 10.22 -6.65
CA MET A 74 21.55 11.51 -7.27
C MET A 74 22.80 12.40 -7.25
N HIS A 75 23.53 12.48 -6.14
CA HIS A 75 24.71 13.33 -6.04
C HIS A 75 25.83 12.87 -6.99
N PHE A 76 26.10 11.57 -7.05
CA PHE A 76 27.11 11.05 -7.97
C PHE A 76 26.72 11.20 -9.46
N ILE A 77 25.43 11.09 -9.80
CA ILE A 77 24.95 11.43 -11.15
C ILE A 77 25.09 12.93 -11.40
N GLY A 78 24.81 13.75 -10.40
CA GLY A 78 25.00 15.20 -10.45
C GLY A 78 26.47 15.56 -10.72
N ASN A 79 27.41 14.95 -10.01
CA ASN A 79 28.84 15.14 -10.25
C ASN A 79 29.25 14.63 -11.64
N ARG A 80 28.60 13.58 -12.19
CA ARG A 80 28.82 13.23 -13.60
C ARG A 80 28.37 14.32 -14.57
N ALA A 81 27.41 15.16 -14.21
CA ALA A 81 26.98 16.24 -15.10
C ALA A 81 28.05 17.33 -15.25
N ILE A 82 29.02 17.38 -14.33
CA ILE A 82 30.11 18.35 -14.33
C ILE A 82 31.20 17.83 -15.28
N TYR A 83 31.37 18.51 -16.41
CA TYR A 83 32.50 18.28 -17.31
C TYR A 83 33.60 19.28 -17.01
N MET A 84 34.78 18.75 -16.71
CA MET A 84 36.02 19.50 -16.53
C MET A 84 36.81 19.48 -17.84
N LEU A 85 37.47 20.60 -18.17
CA LEU A 85 38.31 20.79 -19.38
C LEU A 85 37.70 20.16 -20.64
N ASP A 86 36.53 20.64 -21.05
CA ASP A 86 35.83 20.20 -22.27
C ASP A 86 35.56 18.69 -22.38
N GLY A 87 35.58 17.96 -21.25
CA GLY A 87 35.19 16.56 -21.18
C GLY A 87 36.33 15.55 -21.41
N GLU A 88 37.58 15.98 -21.37
CA GLU A 88 38.74 15.10 -21.54
C GLU A 88 38.81 14.04 -20.41
N GLU A 89 38.90 12.76 -20.77
CA GLU A 89 38.75 11.65 -19.82
C GLU A 89 39.81 11.64 -18.71
N SER A 90 41.02 12.09 -19.01
CA SER A 90 42.16 12.11 -18.09
C SER A 90 41.96 13.05 -16.91
N PHE A 91 41.16 14.11 -17.07
CA PHE A 91 40.92 15.13 -16.05
C PHE A 91 39.58 14.98 -15.32
N GLN A 92 38.84 13.92 -15.56
CA GLN A 92 37.55 13.71 -14.90
C GLN A 92 37.73 13.37 -13.41
N ILE A 93 36.70 13.69 -12.61
CA ILE A 93 36.71 13.49 -11.16
C ILE A 93 36.95 12.01 -10.80
N ALA A 94 37.93 11.77 -9.95
CA ALA A 94 38.23 10.47 -9.37
C ALA A 94 37.99 10.47 -7.86
N TYR A 95 37.58 9.34 -7.30
CA TYR A 95 37.17 9.27 -5.90
C TYR A 95 38.00 8.27 -5.10
N SER A 96 38.22 8.56 -3.83
CA SER A 96 38.74 7.60 -2.85
C SER A 96 37.65 6.62 -2.42
N THR A 97 37.99 5.33 -2.33
CA THR A 97 37.03 4.27 -2.02
C THR A 97 36.42 4.40 -0.63
N SER A 98 37.24 4.67 0.39
CA SER A 98 36.81 4.72 1.79
C SER A 98 35.81 5.85 2.03
N LEU A 99 36.12 7.07 1.59
CA LEU A 99 35.25 8.23 1.79
C LEU A 99 33.95 8.12 0.97
N THR A 100 34.02 7.48 -0.22
CA THR A 100 32.82 7.21 -1.04
C THR A 100 31.87 6.22 -0.37
N VAL A 101 32.39 5.16 0.26
CA VAL A 101 31.56 4.23 1.04
C VAL A 101 31.00 4.90 2.29
N MET A 102 31.80 5.72 2.97
CA MET A 102 31.32 6.49 4.13
C MET A 102 30.22 7.49 3.76
N SER A 103 30.33 8.16 2.61
CA SER A 103 29.28 9.07 2.14
C SER A 103 27.98 8.34 1.79
N LEU A 104 28.03 7.07 1.36
CA LEU A 104 26.83 6.26 1.18
C LEU A 104 26.19 5.86 2.52
N LEU A 105 26.98 5.40 3.49
CA LEU A 105 26.47 4.85 4.74
C LEU A 105 25.94 5.92 5.70
N LEU A 106 26.60 7.09 5.76
CA LEU A 106 26.24 8.19 6.65
C LEU A 106 24.75 8.58 6.58
N PRO A 107 24.18 8.95 5.40
CA PRO A 107 22.78 9.35 5.32
C PRO A 107 21.83 8.20 5.64
N ILE A 108 22.18 6.95 5.27
CA ILE A 108 21.33 5.78 5.55
C ILE A 108 21.21 5.57 7.06
N LEU A 109 22.33 5.57 7.78
CA LEU A 109 22.36 5.36 9.23
C LEU A 109 21.59 6.46 9.97
N VAL A 110 21.83 7.73 9.60
CA VAL A 110 21.13 8.86 10.24
C VAL A 110 19.65 8.83 9.93
N LEU A 111 19.23 8.49 8.70
CA LEU A 111 17.82 8.39 8.34
C LEU A 111 17.11 7.23 9.06
N VAL A 112 17.77 6.09 9.27
CA VAL A 112 17.21 5.01 10.11
C VAL A 112 16.93 5.53 11.53
N LEU A 113 17.90 6.22 12.14
CA LEU A 113 17.74 6.79 13.48
C LEU A 113 16.68 7.88 13.52
N ALA A 114 16.63 8.76 12.52
CA ALA A 114 15.63 9.81 12.38
C ALA A 114 14.23 9.22 12.28
N PHE A 115 14.03 8.22 11.41
CA PHE A 115 12.73 7.57 11.23
C PHE A 115 12.29 6.80 12.49
N LEU A 116 13.21 6.12 13.18
CA LEU A 116 12.92 5.48 14.47
C LEU A 116 12.54 6.52 15.54
N GLY A 117 13.28 7.63 15.61
CA GLY A 117 13.09 8.69 16.61
C GLY A 117 11.79 9.46 16.45
N VAL A 118 11.38 9.78 15.21
CA VAL A 118 10.10 10.45 14.95
C VAL A 118 8.93 9.57 15.35
N SER A 119 9.05 8.28 15.08
CA SER A 119 7.87 7.45 14.99
C SER A 119 7.38 6.96 16.38
N GLY A 120 8.17 7.04 17.46
CA GLY A 120 7.88 6.41 18.77
C GLY A 120 6.48 6.63 19.42
N ASN A 121 6.06 5.67 20.26
CA ASN A 121 4.73 5.54 20.90
C ASN A 121 4.05 6.88 21.30
N GLY A 122 2.97 7.23 20.59
CA GLY A 122 2.08 8.35 20.93
C GLY A 122 1.81 9.28 19.74
N ARG A 123 1.10 10.39 19.99
CA ARG A 123 0.94 11.46 18.98
C ARG A 123 2.32 11.97 18.57
N ILE A 124 2.56 12.09 17.27
CA ILE A 124 3.80 12.65 16.73
C ILE A 124 3.92 14.08 17.25
N ARG A 125 5.01 14.34 18.00
CA ARG A 125 5.28 15.66 18.55
C ARG A 125 6.14 16.43 17.54
N TRP A 126 5.72 17.64 17.20
CA TRP A 126 6.44 18.49 16.23
C TRP A 126 7.92 18.69 16.54
N TRP A 127 8.30 18.74 17.83
CA TRP A 127 9.71 18.84 18.21
C TRP A 127 10.55 17.63 17.76
N ARG A 128 9.98 16.41 17.74
CA ARG A 128 10.69 15.20 17.27
C ARG A 128 10.92 15.27 15.76
N VAL A 129 9.94 15.77 15.03
CA VAL A 129 10.04 16.00 13.59
C VAL A 129 11.10 17.05 13.29
N LEU A 130 11.14 18.14 14.07
CA LEU A 130 12.16 19.18 13.93
C LEU A 130 13.57 18.65 14.23
N LEU A 131 13.75 17.92 15.35
CA LEU A 131 15.04 17.35 15.72
C LEU A 131 15.53 16.34 14.66
N ALA A 132 14.64 15.44 14.23
CA ALA A 132 14.96 14.48 13.17
C ALA A 132 15.20 15.18 11.82
N GLY A 133 14.54 16.30 11.55
CA GLY A 133 14.73 17.13 10.37
C GLY A 133 16.09 17.80 10.35
N ILE A 134 16.54 18.35 11.48
CA ILE A 134 17.89 18.90 11.65
C ILE A 134 18.93 17.79 11.45
N LEU A 135 18.78 16.65 12.14
CA LEU A 135 19.71 15.51 12.00
C LEU A 135 19.78 15.01 10.56
N SER A 136 18.63 14.85 9.91
CA SER A 136 18.56 14.43 8.52
C SER A 136 19.20 15.47 7.61
N GLY A 137 18.90 16.76 7.77
CA GLY A 137 19.50 17.84 6.98
C GLY A 137 21.03 17.88 7.11
N CYS A 138 21.54 17.75 8.34
CA CYS A 138 22.97 17.60 8.59
C CYS A 138 23.57 16.37 7.90
N ALA A 139 22.84 15.25 7.83
CA ALA A 139 23.31 14.07 7.12
C ALA A 139 23.32 14.23 5.60
N ILE A 140 22.36 14.95 5.01
CA ILE A 140 22.36 15.25 3.58
C ILE A 140 23.53 16.18 3.23
N CYS A 141 23.74 17.26 3.99
CA CYS A 141 24.91 18.12 3.82
C CYS A 141 26.22 17.36 4.07
N GLY A 142 26.27 16.56 5.13
CA GLY A 142 27.41 15.71 5.47
C GLY A 142 27.76 14.75 4.34
N MET A 143 26.75 14.10 3.73
CA MET A 143 26.96 13.26 2.56
C MET A 143 27.57 14.05 1.40
N HIS A 144 27.00 15.21 1.06
CA HIS A 144 27.47 16.04 -0.05
C HIS A 144 28.94 16.47 0.13
N TYR A 145 29.28 17.04 1.29
CA TYR A 145 30.64 17.50 1.55
C TYR A 145 31.63 16.35 1.74
N LEU A 146 31.20 15.23 2.32
CA LEU A 146 32.04 14.02 2.43
C LEU A 146 32.30 13.38 1.07
N ALA A 147 31.32 13.42 0.16
CA ALA A 147 31.48 12.98 -1.22
C ALA A 147 32.36 13.95 -2.03
N ASN A 148 32.27 15.26 -1.83
CA ASN A 148 33.21 16.21 -2.43
C ASN A 148 34.63 16.03 -1.87
N ALA A 149 34.76 15.72 -0.58
CA ALA A 149 36.04 15.40 0.05
C ALA A 149 36.61 14.04 -0.40
N SER A 150 35.78 13.16 -0.98
CA SER A 150 36.27 11.91 -1.55
C SER A 150 36.99 12.12 -2.89
N ILE A 151 36.84 13.29 -3.53
CA ILE A 151 37.53 13.64 -4.76
C ILE A 151 39.05 13.68 -4.53
N SER A 152 39.80 12.83 -5.24
CA SER A 152 41.23 12.63 -5.00
C SER A 152 42.13 13.48 -5.89
N ASN A 153 41.66 13.91 -7.06
CA ASN A 153 42.45 14.65 -8.04
C ASN A 153 42.26 16.19 -8.00
N TYR A 154 41.23 16.66 -7.29
CA TYR A 154 40.92 18.08 -7.11
C TYR A 154 40.76 18.47 -5.65
N VAL A 155 41.19 19.67 -5.30
CA VAL A 155 40.85 20.31 -4.03
C VAL A 155 39.63 21.20 -4.24
N SER A 156 38.55 20.88 -3.52
CA SER A 156 37.30 21.63 -3.56
C SER A 156 37.38 22.82 -2.60
N SER A 157 37.08 24.03 -3.10
CA SER A 157 36.90 25.22 -2.27
C SER A 157 35.43 25.67 -2.32
N TYR A 158 34.89 26.10 -1.18
CA TYR A 158 33.46 26.38 -1.02
C TYR A 158 33.20 27.85 -0.73
N GLN A 159 32.27 28.46 -1.46
CA GLN A 159 31.77 29.79 -1.14
C GLN A 159 30.82 29.74 0.07
N VAL A 160 31.09 30.56 1.08
CA VAL A 160 30.37 30.55 2.37
C VAL A 160 28.86 30.80 2.20
N SER A 161 28.46 31.68 1.28
CA SER A 161 27.06 31.99 1.00
C SER A 161 26.26 30.76 0.54
N TYR A 162 26.80 30.02 -0.43
CA TYR A 162 26.19 28.80 -0.96
C TYR A 162 26.25 27.63 0.04
N LEU A 163 27.31 27.54 0.83
CA LEU A 163 27.42 26.59 1.94
C LEU A 163 26.33 26.79 2.98
N VAL A 164 26.12 28.03 3.44
CA VAL A 164 25.07 28.35 4.41
C VAL A 164 23.68 28.15 3.79
N GLY A 165 23.49 28.57 2.54
CA GLY A 165 22.25 28.38 1.79
C GLY A 165 21.86 26.91 1.64
N SER A 166 22.81 26.04 1.28
CA SER A 166 22.57 24.61 1.13
C SER A 166 22.19 23.94 2.46
N ILE A 167 22.81 24.33 3.58
CA ILE A 167 22.46 23.83 4.91
C ILE A 167 21.04 24.21 5.30
N ILE A 168 20.65 25.48 5.08
CA ILE A 168 19.29 25.95 5.37
C ILE A 168 18.27 25.17 4.53
N ILE A 169 18.53 25.03 3.22
CA ILE A 169 17.67 24.27 2.32
C ILE A 169 17.58 22.81 2.77
N ALA A 170 18.69 22.17 3.15
CA ALA A 170 18.72 20.77 3.59
C ALA A 170 17.87 20.54 4.84
N VAL A 171 17.97 21.41 5.85
CA VAL A 171 17.22 21.30 7.11
C VAL A 171 15.73 21.54 6.88
N LEU A 172 15.38 22.57 6.11
CA LEU A 172 13.98 22.87 5.76
C LEU A 172 13.37 21.74 4.93
N ALA A 173 14.09 21.25 3.92
CA ALA A 173 13.68 20.13 3.08
C ALA A 173 13.45 18.85 3.90
N SER A 174 14.40 18.51 4.76
CA SER A 174 14.33 17.31 5.60
C SER A 174 13.20 17.38 6.64
N THR A 175 13.01 18.54 7.25
CA THR A 175 11.91 18.77 8.20
C THR A 175 10.56 18.67 7.50
N THR A 176 10.44 19.26 6.31
CA THR A 176 9.25 19.16 5.47
C THR A 176 9.00 17.71 5.05
N ALA A 177 10.04 16.98 4.67
CA ALA A 177 9.96 15.56 4.32
C ALA A 177 9.41 14.70 5.46
N LEU A 178 9.96 14.86 6.66
CA LEU A 178 9.52 14.11 7.83
C LEU A 178 8.10 14.52 8.27
N ALA A 179 7.76 15.80 8.17
CA ALA A 179 6.40 16.27 8.41
C ALA A 179 5.42 15.65 7.40
N LEU A 180 5.78 15.58 6.12
CA LEU A 180 4.96 14.90 5.11
C LEU A 180 4.86 13.40 5.39
N PHE A 181 5.97 12.71 5.66
CA PHE A 181 5.99 11.27 5.91
C PHE A 181 5.15 10.84 7.11
N PHE A 182 5.21 11.59 8.21
CA PHE A 182 4.63 11.16 9.49
C PHE A 182 3.42 11.99 9.91
N VAL A 183 3.43 13.31 9.72
CA VAL A 183 2.33 14.19 10.19
C VAL A 183 1.20 14.24 9.17
N PHE A 184 1.51 14.48 7.90
CA PHE A 184 0.53 14.66 6.83
C PHE A 184 0.24 13.38 6.05
N GLU A 185 0.67 12.21 6.55
CA GLU A 185 0.47 10.90 5.90
C GLU A 185 -1.00 10.71 5.46
N SER A 186 -1.96 11.01 6.34
CA SER A 186 -3.39 10.88 6.04
C SER A 186 -3.89 11.75 4.88
N THR A 187 -3.24 12.89 4.61
CA THR A 187 -3.68 13.89 3.63
C THR A 187 -3.25 13.54 2.19
N TRP A 188 -2.05 12.96 2.03
CA TRP A 188 -1.53 12.57 0.71
C TRP A 188 -1.66 11.07 0.43
N SER A 189 -1.79 10.23 1.46
CA SER A 189 -1.86 8.78 1.30
C SER A 189 -3.10 8.34 0.52
N SER A 190 -4.20 9.10 0.53
CA SER A 190 -5.46 8.67 -0.10
C SER A 190 -5.43 8.61 -1.64
N ALA A 191 -4.58 9.41 -2.30
CA ALA A 191 -4.60 9.53 -3.76
C ALA A 191 -3.21 9.42 -4.40
N TRP A 192 -3.11 8.64 -5.47
CA TRP A 192 -1.84 8.37 -6.15
C TRP A 192 -1.19 9.64 -6.73
N TRP A 193 -1.97 10.61 -7.19
CA TRP A 193 -1.47 11.87 -7.73
C TRP A 193 -0.87 12.76 -6.63
N LYS A 194 -1.47 12.78 -5.43
CA LYS A 194 -0.91 13.50 -4.26
C LYS A 194 0.43 12.89 -3.83
N ARG A 195 0.55 11.56 -3.90
CA ARG A 195 1.81 10.84 -3.64
C ARG A 195 2.89 11.27 -4.63
N MET A 196 2.56 11.32 -5.92
CA MET A 196 3.48 11.77 -6.95
C MET A 196 3.91 13.23 -6.72
N GLY A 197 2.96 14.13 -6.42
CA GLY A 197 3.27 15.52 -6.08
C GLY A 197 4.20 15.66 -4.88
N CYS A 198 3.96 14.88 -3.82
CA CYS A 198 4.84 14.84 -2.65
C CYS A 198 6.27 14.39 -3.03
N ALA A 199 6.39 13.27 -3.76
CA ALA A 199 7.68 12.76 -4.21
C ALA A 199 8.45 13.77 -5.09
N MET A 200 7.75 14.48 -5.99
CA MET A 200 8.34 15.54 -6.82
C MET A 200 8.87 16.70 -5.99
N VAL A 201 8.12 17.18 -5.00
CA VAL A 201 8.58 18.25 -4.10
C VAL A 201 9.81 17.81 -3.30
N LEU A 202 9.82 16.57 -2.81
CA LEU A 202 10.96 16.03 -2.05
C LEU A 202 12.20 15.84 -2.92
N ALA A 203 12.04 15.28 -4.11
CA ALA A 203 13.12 15.16 -5.09
C ALA A 203 13.67 16.54 -5.47
N GLY A 204 12.79 17.52 -5.70
CA GLY A 204 13.16 18.90 -5.99
C GLY A 204 13.93 19.56 -4.86
N ALA A 205 13.57 19.29 -3.61
CA ALA A 205 14.26 19.83 -2.44
C ALA A 205 15.66 19.19 -2.27
N VAL A 206 15.78 17.86 -2.45
CA VAL A 206 17.07 17.17 -2.45
C VAL A 206 17.95 17.66 -3.59
N SER A 207 17.39 17.78 -4.80
CA SER A 207 18.04 18.37 -5.98
C SER A 207 18.49 19.80 -5.79
N GLY A 208 17.61 20.67 -5.33
CA GLY A 208 17.92 22.07 -5.11
C GLY A 208 19.10 22.25 -4.16
N MET A 209 19.16 21.48 -3.07
CA MET A 209 20.27 21.53 -2.13
C MET A 209 21.62 21.17 -2.78
N HIS A 210 21.71 20.02 -3.45
CA HIS A 210 22.98 19.57 -4.01
C HIS A 210 23.46 20.45 -5.16
N TRP A 211 22.54 20.93 -6.01
CA TRP A 211 22.90 21.85 -7.09
C TRP A 211 23.30 23.24 -6.55
N CYS A 212 22.64 23.73 -5.51
CA CYS A 212 23.04 24.96 -4.83
C CYS A 212 24.46 24.84 -4.26
N ALA A 213 24.78 23.72 -3.61
CA ALA A 213 26.11 23.47 -3.08
C ALA A 213 27.16 23.27 -4.20
N ALA A 214 26.81 22.58 -5.29
CA ALA A 214 27.69 22.37 -6.43
C ALA A 214 28.05 23.67 -7.16
N VAL A 215 27.09 24.58 -7.36
CA VAL A 215 27.35 25.91 -7.97
C VAL A 215 28.30 26.76 -7.12
N GLY A 216 28.26 26.59 -5.79
CA GLY A 216 29.18 27.26 -4.87
C GLY A 216 30.55 26.60 -4.71
N THR A 217 30.86 25.54 -5.46
CA THR A 217 32.11 24.77 -5.35
C THR A 217 33.04 25.06 -6.52
N SER A 218 34.27 25.46 -6.22
CA SER A 218 35.34 25.62 -7.21
C SER A 218 36.38 24.51 -7.08
N TYR A 219 36.86 23.98 -8.20
CA TYR A 219 37.81 22.87 -8.24
C TYR A 219 39.20 23.35 -8.64
N ARG A 220 40.21 23.06 -7.81
CA ARG A 220 41.63 23.29 -8.12
C ARG A 220 42.31 21.96 -8.43
N LEU A 221 42.94 21.84 -9.60
CA LEU A 221 43.59 20.61 -10.03
C LEU A 221 44.89 20.39 -9.24
N VAL A 222 45.07 19.21 -8.67
CA VAL A 222 46.28 18.83 -7.91
C VAL A 222 46.96 17.58 -8.47
N MET A 223 46.21 16.67 -9.10
CA MET A 223 46.78 15.48 -9.77
C MET A 223 46.18 15.30 -11.16
N ALA A 224 47.04 15.27 -12.19
CA ALA A 224 46.65 15.04 -13.58
C ALA A 224 46.19 13.61 -13.84
N THR A 225 46.83 12.65 -13.17
CA THR A 225 46.52 11.23 -13.28
C THR A 225 45.82 10.76 -12.02
N PRO A 226 44.57 10.26 -12.10
CA PRO A 226 43.89 9.65 -10.98
C PRO A 226 44.73 8.56 -10.32
N GLY A 227 44.92 8.62 -9.00
CA GLY A 227 45.51 7.51 -8.24
C GLY A 227 44.57 6.29 -8.18
N LYS A 228 45.00 5.20 -7.52
CA LYS A 228 44.13 4.03 -7.27
C LYS A 228 42.91 4.44 -6.42
N GLY A 229 41.71 4.33 -6.99
CA GLY A 229 40.46 4.74 -6.35
C GLY A 229 39.22 4.26 -7.12
N VAL A 230 38.03 4.65 -6.65
CA VAL A 230 36.75 4.38 -7.34
C VAL A 230 36.66 5.30 -8.55
N SER A 231 36.60 4.71 -9.74
CA SER A 231 36.40 5.45 -10.97
C SER A 231 34.99 6.04 -11.03
N ARG A 232 34.83 7.10 -11.84
CA ARG A 232 33.52 7.59 -12.27
C ARG A 232 32.64 6.48 -12.86
N GLN A 233 33.24 5.47 -13.49
CA GLN A 233 32.49 4.31 -14.01
C GLN A 233 32.01 3.38 -12.89
N ASP A 234 32.87 3.09 -11.90
CA ASP A 234 32.55 2.19 -10.78
C ASP A 234 31.40 2.73 -9.92
N SER A 235 31.47 4.02 -9.55
CA SER A 235 30.39 4.70 -8.82
C SER A 235 29.06 4.61 -9.58
N MET A 236 29.12 4.60 -10.91
CA MET A 236 27.94 4.58 -11.76
C MET A 236 27.34 3.19 -11.92
N ILE A 237 28.17 2.15 -11.89
CA ILE A 237 27.68 0.77 -11.78
C ILE A 237 26.85 0.62 -10.50
N VAL A 238 27.36 1.11 -9.36
CA VAL A 238 26.63 1.06 -8.07
C VAL A 238 25.31 1.83 -8.15
N VAL A 239 25.33 3.03 -8.72
CA VAL A 239 24.13 3.85 -8.94
C VAL A 239 23.09 3.12 -9.80
N ILE A 240 23.51 2.50 -10.90
CA ILE A 240 22.63 1.75 -11.80
C ILE A 240 22.02 0.56 -11.06
N CYS A 241 22.83 -0.21 -10.33
CA CYS A 241 22.35 -1.34 -9.52
C CYS A 241 21.29 -0.90 -8.49
N LEU A 242 21.54 0.20 -7.78
CA LEU A 242 20.60 0.77 -6.81
C LEU A 242 19.31 1.28 -7.47
N ALA A 243 19.41 1.94 -8.62
CA ALA A 243 18.25 2.42 -9.38
C ALA A 243 17.38 1.27 -9.90
N ILE A 244 18.01 0.21 -10.45
CA ILE A 244 17.30 -1.00 -10.89
C ILE A 244 16.61 -1.67 -9.69
N ALA A 245 17.29 -1.80 -8.56
CA ALA A 245 16.71 -2.38 -7.35
C ALA A 245 15.45 -1.61 -6.88
N ALA A 246 15.49 -0.27 -6.85
CA ALA A 246 14.29 0.53 -6.56
C ALA A 246 13.18 0.34 -7.61
N GLY A 247 13.53 0.33 -8.90
CA GLY A 247 12.58 0.09 -9.98
C GLY A 247 11.87 -1.25 -9.84
N VAL A 248 12.60 -2.32 -9.52
CA VAL A 248 12.05 -3.65 -9.24
C VAL A 248 11.14 -3.61 -8.02
N VAL A 249 11.57 -3.02 -6.90
CA VAL A 249 10.74 -2.89 -5.70
C VAL A 249 9.43 -2.17 -6.00
N MET A 250 9.47 -1.02 -6.67
CA MET A 250 8.28 -0.27 -7.04
C MET A 250 7.36 -1.06 -7.97
N THR A 251 7.91 -1.77 -8.95
CA THR A 251 7.15 -2.59 -9.89
C THR A 251 6.48 -3.76 -9.17
N CYS A 252 7.21 -4.48 -8.31
CA CYS A 252 6.66 -5.56 -7.50
C CYS A 252 5.53 -5.06 -6.57
N LEU A 253 5.71 -3.91 -5.93
CA LEU A 253 4.70 -3.32 -5.06
C LEU A 253 3.46 -2.86 -5.84
N ALA A 254 3.62 -2.34 -7.06
CA ALA A 254 2.54 -1.97 -7.95
C ALA A 254 1.77 -3.19 -8.47
N ILE A 255 2.48 -4.24 -8.89
CA ILE A 255 1.88 -5.52 -9.29
C ILE A 255 1.10 -6.11 -8.12
N TYR A 256 1.69 -6.18 -6.93
CA TYR A 256 1.03 -6.65 -5.72
C TYR A 256 -0.24 -5.83 -5.41
N ALA A 257 -0.18 -4.50 -5.46
CA ALA A 257 -1.32 -3.64 -5.24
C ALA A 257 -2.41 -3.80 -6.33
N SER A 258 -2.02 -4.07 -7.58
CA SER A 258 -2.94 -4.34 -8.68
C SER A 258 -3.64 -5.69 -8.52
N TRP A 259 -2.89 -6.74 -8.15
CA TRP A 259 -3.40 -8.08 -7.94
C TRP A 259 -4.38 -8.09 -6.77
N ARG A 260 -4.01 -7.43 -5.68
CA ARG A 260 -4.88 -7.25 -4.52
C ARG A 260 -6.15 -6.48 -4.88
N ARG A 261 -6.06 -5.41 -5.67
CA ARG A 261 -7.26 -4.69 -6.15
C ARG A 261 -8.19 -5.59 -6.96
N ARG A 262 -7.64 -6.42 -7.86
CA ARG A 262 -8.41 -7.38 -8.65
C ARG A 262 -9.05 -8.46 -7.77
N ASP A 263 -8.33 -8.99 -6.79
CA ASP A 263 -8.85 -9.98 -5.83
C ASP A 263 -10.04 -9.43 -5.01
N TYR A 264 -9.95 -8.20 -4.52
CA TYR A 264 -11.07 -7.58 -3.81
C TYR A 264 -12.24 -7.24 -4.75
N ALA A 265 -11.96 -6.84 -5.98
CA ALA A 265 -12.99 -6.59 -6.98
C ALA A 265 -13.73 -7.88 -7.39
N SER A 266 -13.04 -9.01 -7.55
CA SER A 266 -13.70 -10.30 -7.85
C SER A 266 -14.57 -10.76 -6.68
N LYS A 267 -14.10 -10.56 -5.44
CA LYS A 267 -14.87 -10.84 -4.22
C LYS A 267 -16.16 -10.03 -4.11
N SER A 268 -16.25 -8.85 -4.76
CA SER A 268 -17.46 -8.03 -4.71
C SER A 268 -18.70 -8.69 -5.32
N GLN A 269 -18.54 -9.75 -6.11
CA GLN A 269 -19.65 -10.48 -6.74
C GLN A 269 -20.02 -11.77 -6.01
N GLN A 270 -19.39 -12.05 -4.88
CA GLN A 270 -19.48 -13.33 -4.16
C GLN A 270 -20.12 -13.14 -2.78
N VAL A 271 -20.42 -14.23 -2.08
CA VAL A 271 -20.80 -14.18 -0.66
C VAL A 271 -19.52 -14.13 0.16
N VAL A 272 -19.28 -13.03 0.86
CA VAL A 272 -18.02 -12.71 1.52
C VAL A 272 -18.24 -12.43 3.00
N LEU A 273 -17.33 -12.93 3.82
CA LEU A 273 -17.26 -12.66 5.24
C LEU A 273 -16.07 -11.74 5.53
N ALA A 274 -16.32 -10.59 6.16
CA ALA A 274 -15.32 -9.61 6.53
C ALA A 274 -15.18 -9.47 8.06
N ALA A 275 -13.97 -9.17 8.52
CA ALA A 275 -13.68 -8.92 9.92
C ALA A 275 -13.87 -7.43 10.25
N GLY A 276 -14.91 -7.12 11.02
CA GLY A 276 -15.18 -5.80 11.60
C GLY A 276 -14.58 -5.69 13.01
N VAL A 277 -13.26 -5.54 13.09
CA VAL A 277 -12.57 -5.41 14.39
C VAL A 277 -12.44 -3.93 14.76
N PHE A 278 -12.98 -3.53 15.90
CA PHE A 278 -12.97 -2.13 16.36
C PHE A 278 -12.14 -1.96 17.63
N ASP A 279 -11.47 -0.81 17.77
CA ASP A 279 -10.80 -0.44 19.01
C ASP A 279 -11.74 0.29 20.00
N GLU A 280 -11.24 0.60 21.20
CA GLU A 280 -12.01 1.34 22.20
C GLU A 280 -12.52 2.71 21.72
N LYS A 281 -11.80 3.33 20.77
CA LYS A 281 -12.09 4.66 20.22
C LYS A 281 -13.05 4.62 19.01
N GLY A 282 -13.46 3.43 18.58
CA GLY A 282 -14.34 3.25 17.43
C GLY A 282 -13.62 3.26 16.07
N ARG A 283 -12.29 3.14 16.04
CA ARG A 283 -11.50 2.96 14.82
C ARG A 283 -11.63 1.51 14.33
N ILE A 284 -11.70 1.33 13.02
CA ILE A 284 -11.84 0.02 12.38
C ILE A 284 -10.48 -0.51 11.93
N MET A 285 -10.28 -1.82 12.11
CA MET A 285 -9.10 -2.53 11.63
C MET A 285 -9.21 -2.73 10.11
N VAL A 286 -8.22 -2.20 9.41
CA VAL A 286 -8.05 -2.39 7.97
C VAL A 286 -6.63 -2.87 7.69
N THR A 287 -6.44 -3.34 6.47
CA THR A 287 -5.11 -3.63 5.95
C THR A 287 -4.40 -2.34 5.53
N GLN A 288 -3.11 -2.40 5.23
CA GLN A 288 -2.29 -1.24 4.80
C GLN A 288 -2.87 -0.45 3.62
N ASP A 289 -3.62 -1.12 2.75
CA ASP A 289 -4.24 -0.50 1.57
C ASP A 289 -5.67 0.04 1.86
N GLY A 290 -6.14 -0.04 3.11
CA GLY A 290 -7.45 0.45 3.53
C GLY A 290 -8.59 -0.55 3.30
N TYR A 291 -8.30 -1.80 2.92
CA TYR A 291 -9.31 -2.84 2.72
C TYR A 291 -9.60 -3.61 4.01
N LEU A 292 -10.84 -4.06 4.16
CA LEU A 292 -11.25 -4.96 5.23
C LEU A 292 -10.66 -6.36 5.03
N PRO A 293 -10.09 -7.00 6.05
CA PRO A 293 -9.75 -8.42 5.95
C PRO A 293 -11.02 -9.21 5.66
N SER A 294 -11.06 -9.89 4.51
CA SER A 294 -12.22 -10.65 4.07
C SER A 294 -11.85 -11.98 3.42
N GLU A 295 -12.76 -12.95 3.52
CA GLU A 295 -12.68 -14.26 2.90
C GLU A 295 -14.00 -14.64 2.23
N VAL A 296 -13.91 -15.43 1.16
CA VAL A 296 -15.07 -15.86 0.38
C VAL A 296 -15.72 -17.04 1.08
N VAL A 297 -17.04 -16.97 1.26
CA VAL A 297 -17.85 -18.11 1.66
C VAL A 297 -18.14 -18.93 0.41
N THR A 298 -18.86 -18.38 -0.56
CA THR A 298 -19.17 -19.08 -1.82
C THR A 298 -19.16 -18.14 -3.02
N ASP A 299 -18.80 -18.67 -4.19
CA ASP A 299 -18.72 -17.94 -5.45
C ASP A 299 -20.08 -17.41 -5.93
N THR A 300 -21.19 -18.14 -5.70
CA THR A 300 -22.54 -17.69 -6.06
C THR A 300 -23.56 -18.33 -5.13
N TYR A 301 -24.40 -17.52 -4.49
CA TYR A 301 -25.60 -18.04 -3.84
C TYR A 301 -26.65 -18.32 -4.90
N LEU A 302 -27.18 -19.54 -4.89
CA LEU A 302 -28.20 -19.99 -5.83
C LEU A 302 -29.49 -20.21 -5.03
N PRO A 303 -30.53 -19.39 -5.22
CA PRO A 303 -31.85 -19.69 -4.70
C PRO A 303 -32.32 -21.09 -5.10
N LYS A 304 -32.96 -21.77 -4.15
CA LYS A 304 -33.57 -23.09 -4.33
C LYS A 304 -34.78 -23.02 -5.25
N ASN A 305 -35.49 -21.89 -5.26
CA ASN A 305 -36.65 -21.67 -6.11
C ASN A 305 -36.40 -20.52 -7.09
N GLN A 306 -36.72 -20.70 -8.37
CA GLN A 306 -36.75 -19.62 -9.39
C GLN A 306 -37.82 -18.54 -9.14
N SER A 307 -38.45 -18.53 -7.96
CA SER A 307 -39.34 -17.47 -7.50
C SER A 307 -38.52 -16.24 -7.10
N ASN A 308 -38.96 -15.05 -7.52
CA ASN A 308 -38.32 -13.75 -7.31
C ASN A 308 -37.94 -13.39 -5.84
N ASP A 309 -38.41 -14.15 -4.84
CA ASP A 309 -38.26 -13.84 -3.40
C ASP A 309 -37.11 -14.57 -2.69
N ASP A 310 -36.41 -15.50 -3.35
CA ASP A 310 -35.34 -16.29 -2.71
C ASP A 310 -33.97 -15.57 -2.79
N VAL A 311 -33.96 -14.28 -2.48
CA VAL A 311 -32.73 -13.48 -2.38
C VAL A 311 -32.10 -13.74 -1.01
N PHE A 312 -30.81 -14.09 -0.96
CA PHE A 312 -30.07 -14.21 0.31
C PHE A 312 -30.09 -12.87 1.06
N ASN A 313 -30.95 -12.79 2.08
CA ASN A 313 -31.21 -11.61 2.90
C ASN A 313 -31.26 -12.00 4.38
N THR A 314 -31.48 -11.02 5.25
CA THR A 314 -31.54 -11.22 6.70
C THR A 314 -32.69 -12.13 7.15
N ASN A 315 -33.74 -12.30 6.34
CA ASN A 315 -34.87 -13.19 6.63
C ASN A 315 -34.57 -14.66 6.29
N HIS A 316 -33.45 -14.95 5.62
CA HIS A 316 -33.15 -16.27 5.14
C HIS A 316 -32.81 -17.25 6.30
N PRO A 317 -33.35 -18.49 6.33
CA PRO A 317 -33.09 -19.46 7.40
C PRO A 317 -31.59 -19.77 7.61
N LEU A 318 -30.80 -19.80 6.54
CA LEU A 318 -29.34 -19.96 6.63
C LEU A 318 -28.67 -18.79 7.35
N PHE A 319 -29.11 -17.55 7.10
CA PHE A 319 -28.58 -16.39 7.82
C PHE A 319 -28.90 -16.49 9.31
N HIS A 320 -30.13 -16.84 9.68
CA HIS A 320 -30.51 -17.06 11.09
C HIS A 320 -29.65 -18.14 11.76
N TRP A 321 -29.35 -19.23 11.04
CA TRP A 321 -28.45 -20.27 11.54
C TRP A 321 -27.03 -19.74 11.73
N MET A 322 -26.46 -19.05 10.74
CA MET A 322 -25.11 -18.45 10.81
C MET A 322 -25.01 -17.45 11.95
N PHE A 323 -26.05 -16.63 12.13
CA PHE A 323 -26.17 -15.66 13.21
C PHE A 323 -26.14 -16.32 14.59
N ARG A 324 -26.82 -17.47 14.75
CA ARG A 324 -26.78 -18.27 15.99
C ARG A 324 -25.43 -18.97 16.16
N ALA A 325 -24.88 -19.56 15.11
CA ALA A 325 -23.59 -20.25 15.13
C ALA A 325 -22.46 -19.30 15.58
N SER A 326 -22.47 -18.05 15.07
CA SER A 326 -21.45 -17.05 15.41
C SER A 326 -21.45 -16.58 16.87
N ARG A 327 -22.51 -16.87 17.62
CA ARG A 327 -22.62 -16.56 19.06
C ARG A 327 -22.16 -17.73 19.93
N ASN A 328 -21.84 -18.88 19.32
CA ASN A 328 -21.37 -20.08 20.02
C ASN A 328 -20.18 -20.71 19.30
N TRP A 329 -19.10 -19.93 19.14
CA TRP A 329 -17.87 -20.42 18.52
C TRP A 329 -17.20 -21.53 19.34
N ASP A 330 -17.42 -21.61 20.66
CA ASP A 330 -16.81 -22.65 21.49
C ASP A 330 -17.26 -24.06 21.08
N THR A 331 -18.55 -24.23 20.76
CA THR A 331 -19.05 -25.52 20.26
C THR A 331 -18.64 -25.75 18.80
N ILE A 332 -18.75 -24.72 17.95
CA ILE A 332 -18.40 -24.85 16.53
C ILE A 332 -16.92 -25.18 16.34
N ALA A 333 -16.03 -24.60 17.14
CA ALA A 333 -14.58 -24.84 17.07
C ALA A 333 -14.21 -26.31 17.32
N ALA A 334 -15.00 -27.06 18.11
CA ALA A 334 -14.75 -28.47 18.35
C ALA A 334 -15.02 -29.36 17.12
N ILE A 335 -15.89 -28.90 16.21
CA ILE A 335 -16.32 -29.64 15.01
C ILE A 335 -15.74 -29.07 13.72
N THR A 336 -15.14 -27.88 13.74
CA THR A 336 -14.62 -27.21 12.53
C THR A 336 -13.56 -28.04 11.81
N ALA A 337 -12.70 -28.77 12.54
CA ALA A 337 -11.71 -29.65 11.92
C ALA A 337 -12.33 -30.72 11.02
N LYS A 338 -13.46 -31.32 11.45
CA LYS A 338 -14.19 -32.32 10.65
C LYS A 338 -14.85 -31.68 9.43
N MET A 339 -15.45 -30.50 9.59
CA MET A 339 -16.02 -29.73 8.48
C MET A 339 -14.96 -29.37 7.44
N THR A 340 -13.78 -28.94 7.89
CA THR A 340 -12.65 -28.62 7.01
C THR A 340 -12.19 -29.83 6.21
N SER A 341 -12.13 -31.03 6.81
CA SER A 341 -11.82 -32.27 6.10
C SER A 341 -12.90 -32.65 5.08
N HIS A 342 -14.18 -32.50 5.43
CA HIS A 342 -15.30 -32.80 4.55
C HIS A 342 -15.32 -31.87 3.31
N ILE A 343 -15.20 -30.56 3.53
CA ILE A 343 -15.11 -29.58 2.44
C ILE A 343 -13.87 -29.80 1.57
N ALA A 344 -12.73 -30.18 2.17
CA ALA A 344 -11.52 -30.49 1.39
C ALA A 344 -11.72 -31.72 0.48
N LEU A 345 -12.46 -32.73 0.93
CA LEU A 345 -12.79 -33.91 0.14
C LEU A 345 -13.75 -33.57 -1.01
N LEU A 346 -14.77 -32.76 -0.76
CA LEU A 346 -15.68 -32.26 -1.80
C LEU A 346 -14.97 -31.39 -2.84
N ALA A 347 -14.05 -30.52 -2.40
CA ALA A 347 -13.23 -29.70 -3.28
C ALA A 347 -12.31 -30.56 -4.17
N GLN A 348 -11.70 -31.62 -3.62
CA GLN A 348 -10.90 -32.57 -4.40
C GLN A 348 -11.71 -33.31 -5.45
N ALA A 349 -12.92 -33.76 -5.10
CA ALA A 349 -13.83 -34.41 -6.05
C ALA A 349 -14.25 -33.48 -7.20
N SER A 350 -14.40 -32.19 -6.93
CA SER A 350 -14.80 -31.16 -7.90
C SER A 350 -13.63 -30.59 -8.74
N GLY A 351 -12.38 -30.93 -8.42
CA GLY A 351 -11.19 -30.40 -9.10
C GLY A 351 -10.94 -28.89 -8.88
N THR A 352 -11.62 -28.28 -7.92
CA THR A 352 -11.63 -26.83 -7.65
C THR A 352 -11.17 -26.54 -6.22
N GLY A 353 -10.56 -25.37 -5.97
CA GLY A 353 -10.16 -24.97 -4.62
C GLY A 353 -11.37 -24.74 -3.69
N ARG A 354 -11.14 -24.51 -2.38
CA ARG A 354 -12.20 -24.35 -1.36
C ARG A 354 -13.31 -23.34 -1.71
N ALA A 355 -12.99 -22.26 -2.42
CA ALA A 355 -13.98 -21.26 -2.85
C ALA A 355 -14.89 -21.72 -4.00
N GLY A 356 -14.43 -22.73 -4.78
CA GLY A 356 -15.09 -23.23 -5.96
C GLY A 356 -15.71 -24.61 -5.79
N VAL A 357 -16.02 -25.05 -4.57
CA VAL A 357 -16.84 -26.26 -4.36
C VAL A 357 -18.08 -26.10 -5.23
N LYS A 358 -18.22 -26.93 -6.26
CA LYS A 358 -19.38 -26.87 -7.16
C LYS A 358 -20.62 -27.20 -6.33
N LEU A 359 -21.42 -26.17 -6.04
CA LEU A 359 -22.75 -26.32 -5.44
C LEU A 359 -23.80 -26.78 -6.45
N ILE A 360 -23.36 -27.05 -7.69
CA ILE A 360 -24.14 -27.54 -8.82
C ILE A 360 -23.56 -28.89 -9.21
N GLY A 361 -24.39 -29.92 -9.28
CA GLY A 361 -24.01 -31.21 -9.86
C GLY A 361 -23.67 -31.06 -11.35
N ASP A 362 -23.03 -32.08 -11.94
CA ASP A 362 -22.71 -32.07 -13.38
C ASP A 362 -23.98 -32.11 -14.27
N ASP A 363 -25.16 -32.26 -13.67
CA ASP A 363 -26.50 -32.22 -14.22
C ASP A 363 -27.18 -30.83 -14.18
N GLY A 364 -26.55 -29.82 -13.58
CA GLY A 364 -27.11 -28.48 -13.44
C GLY A 364 -28.09 -28.31 -12.27
N LEU A 365 -28.27 -29.34 -11.43
CA LEU A 365 -29.13 -29.29 -10.25
C LEU A 365 -28.32 -28.96 -8.99
N LEU A 366 -28.99 -28.41 -7.96
CA LEU A 366 -28.36 -28.16 -6.67
C LEU A 366 -27.95 -29.49 -6.03
N VAL A 367 -26.72 -29.55 -5.50
CA VAL A 367 -26.22 -30.76 -4.82
C VAL A 367 -27.09 -31.08 -3.60
N ASP A 368 -27.36 -32.38 -3.39
CA ASP A 368 -27.99 -32.87 -2.17
C ASP A 368 -27.24 -32.33 -0.94
N ASP A 369 -27.96 -31.90 0.11
CA ASP A 369 -27.39 -31.24 1.30
C ASP A 369 -26.77 -29.83 1.10
N TYR A 370 -27.17 -29.07 0.07
CA TYR A 370 -26.75 -27.66 -0.15
C TYR A 370 -26.69 -26.80 1.13
N ASP A 371 -27.73 -26.86 1.97
CA ASP A 371 -27.81 -26.08 3.21
C ASP A 371 -26.74 -26.49 4.21
N THR A 372 -26.41 -27.78 4.29
CA THR A 372 -25.38 -28.31 5.19
C THR A 372 -24.01 -27.86 4.70
N ILE A 373 -23.74 -27.98 3.40
CA ILE A 373 -22.47 -27.55 2.79
C ILE A 373 -22.25 -26.05 3.01
N LEU A 374 -23.28 -25.20 2.81
CA LEU A 374 -23.13 -23.76 3.02
C LEU A 374 -22.87 -23.39 4.49
N ARG A 375 -23.48 -24.12 5.43
CA ARG A 375 -23.24 -23.96 6.88
C ARG A 375 -21.80 -24.32 7.24
N GLU A 376 -21.29 -25.42 6.70
CA GLU A 376 -19.89 -25.83 6.90
C GLU A 376 -18.92 -24.83 6.28
N LEU A 377 -19.20 -24.38 5.06
CA LEU A 377 -18.40 -23.40 4.35
C LEU A 377 -18.31 -22.08 5.12
N PHE A 378 -19.41 -21.61 5.71
CA PHE A 378 -19.40 -20.45 6.60
C PHE A 378 -18.44 -20.64 7.80
N CYS A 379 -18.48 -21.78 8.48
CA CYS A 379 -17.60 -22.07 9.62
C CYS A 379 -16.12 -22.14 9.22
N VAL A 380 -15.81 -22.81 8.10
CA VAL A 380 -14.46 -22.93 7.56
C VAL A 380 -13.93 -21.56 7.11
N THR A 381 -14.78 -20.74 6.49
CA THR A 381 -14.44 -19.36 6.10
C THR A 381 -14.21 -18.47 7.31
N ALA A 382 -15.02 -18.61 8.37
CA ALA A 382 -14.80 -17.90 9.64
C ALA A 382 -13.47 -18.29 10.30
N GLU A 383 -13.09 -19.56 10.26
CA GLU A 383 -11.79 -20.04 10.74
C GLU A 383 -10.64 -19.49 9.89
N ALA A 384 -10.76 -19.54 8.56
CA ALA A 384 -9.76 -18.99 7.64
C ALA A 384 -9.58 -17.48 7.85
N LEU A 385 -10.67 -16.75 8.09
CA LEU A 385 -10.65 -15.32 8.40
C LEU A 385 -9.98 -15.03 9.75
N ALA A 386 -10.22 -15.87 10.77
CA ALA A 386 -9.54 -15.78 12.05
C ALA A 386 -8.03 -16.00 11.90
N VAL A 387 -7.61 -17.04 11.18
CA VAL A 387 -6.19 -17.31 10.88
C VAL A 387 -5.55 -16.14 10.11
N LYS A 388 -6.27 -15.58 9.13
CA LYS A 388 -5.82 -14.40 8.36
C LYS A 388 -5.62 -13.18 9.25
N THR A 389 -6.50 -12.97 10.23
CA THR A 389 -6.40 -11.88 11.21
C THR A 389 -5.50 -12.22 12.41
N LYS A 390 -4.78 -13.35 12.36
CA LYS A 390 -3.87 -13.85 13.41
C LYS A 390 -4.58 -14.07 14.75
N GLU A 391 -5.82 -14.52 14.70
CA GLU A 391 -6.66 -14.86 15.84
C GLU A 391 -7.17 -16.31 15.74
N THR A 392 -7.86 -16.76 16.79
CA THR A 392 -8.57 -18.04 16.81
C THR A 392 -10.06 -17.84 16.49
N LEU A 393 -10.74 -18.90 16.03
CA LEU A 393 -12.18 -18.85 15.72
C LEU A 393 -13.02 -18.33 16.90
N ARG A 394 -12.65 -18.69 18.14
CA ARG A 394 -13.32 -18.21 19.36
C ARG A 394 -13.28 -16.69 19.53
N ARG A 395 -12.30 -16.02 18.93
CA ARG A 395 -12.11 -14.57 18.96
C ARG A 395 -12.43 -13.93 17.59
N ALA A 396 -13.11 -14.64 16.69
CA ALA A 396 -13.45 -14.12 15.37
C ALA A 396 -14.48 -12.97 15.42
N GLY A 397 -15.29 -12.89 16.47
CA GLY A 397 -16.38 -11.93 16.62
C GLY A 397 -17.75 -12.52 16.32
N THR A 398 -18.81 -11.75 16.53
CA THR A 398 -20.19 -12.19 16.29
C THR A 398 -20.71 -11.67 14.96
N LEU A 399 -21.59 -12.41 14.30
CA LEU A 399 -22.19 -11.97 13.04
C LEU A 399 -23.12 -10.79 13.28
N TRP A 400 -22.88 -9.72 12.51
CA TRP A 400 -23.75 -8.54 12.46
C TRP A 400 -25.14 -8.88 11.89
N ASP A 401 -26.15 -8.13 12.29
CA ASP A 401 -27.57 -8.39 11.99
C ASP A 401 -28.02 -7.94 10.59
N ASP A 402 -27.09 -7.47 9.76
CA ASP A 402 -27.36 -6.89 8.44
C ASP A 402 -26.41 -7.43 7.37
N ILE A 403 -26.89 -7.50 6.12
CA ILE A 403 -26.14 -7.96 4.94
C ILE A 403 -26.00 -6.81 3.96
N PHE A 404 -24.76 -6.54 3.54
CA PHE A 404 -24.49 -5.47 2.57
C PHE A 404 -24.44 -6.03 1.15
N VAL A 405 -25.23 -5.45 0.25
CA VAL A 405 -25.21 -5.83 -1.16
C VAL A 405 -23.98 -5.23 -1.85
N THR A 406 -23.23 -6.08 -2.55
CA THR A 406 -22.00 -5.75 -3.27
C THR A 406 -22.10 -6.05 -4.77
N GLY A 407 -21.20 -5.44 -5.57
CA GLY A 407 -21.05 -5.71 -7.00
C GLY A 407 -21.72 -4.70 -7.95
N GLU A 408 -21.22 -4.56 -9.17
CA GLU A 408 -21.80 -3.71 -10.22
C GLU A 408 -23.08 -4.32 -10.82
N THR A 409 -24.15 -3.53 -10.97
CA THR A 409 -25.29 -3.93 -11.80
C THR A 409 -24.87 -3.75 -13.25
N ARG A 410 -24.60 -4.82 -14.00
CA ARG A 410 -24.30 -4.72 -15.43
C ARG A 410 -25.59 -4.37 -16.18
N ALA A 411 -25.94 -3.09 -16.24
CA ALA A 411 -27.00 -2.64 -17.14
C ALA A 411 -26.49 -2.78 -18.57
N ARG A 412 -26.81 -3.91 -19.23
CA ARG A 412 -26.52 -4.05 -20.66
C ARG A 412 -27.28 -2.95 -21.39
N ALA A 413 -26.55 -2.04 -22.03
CA ALA A 413 -27.13 -1.06 -22.94
C ALA A 413 -27.96 -1.82 -23.97
N ARG A 414 -29.27 -1.52 -24.02
CA ARG A 414 -30.17 -2.01 -25.05
C ARG A 414 -29.63 -1.53 -26.40
N THR A 415 -28.93 -2.39 -27.13
CA THR A 415 -28.77 -2.20 -28.57
C THR A 415 -30.17 -2.27 -29.18
N PRO A 416 -30.68 -1.21 -29.84
CA PRO A 416 -31.96 -1.30 -30.51
C PRO A 416 -31.78 -2.24 -31.69
N VAL A 417 -32.34 -3.44 -31.58
CA VAL A 417 -32.53 -4.31 -32.74
C VAL A 417 -33.62 -3.65 -33.57
N LEU A 418 -33.23 -3.12 -34.73
CA LEU A 418 -34.14 -2.64 -35.75
C LEU A 418 -34.96 -3.85 -36.23
N SER A 419 -36.21 -3.99 -35.78
CA SER A 419 -37.14 -4.97 -36.34
C SER A 419 -37.91 -4.32 -37.48
N THR A 420 -37.63 -4.77 -38.69
CA THR A 420 -38.35 -4.41 -39.92
C THR A 420 -39.78 -4.94 -39.86
N ASP A 421 -40.71 -4.10 -40.33
CA ASP A 421 -42.14 -4.30 -40.39
C ASP A 421 -42.62 -5.66 -40.93
N LYS A 422 -43.68 -6.20 -40.32
CA LYS A 422 -44.83 -6.75 -41.04
C LYS A 422 -46.08 -6.84 -40.14
N PHE A 423 -46.99 -5.91 -40.40
CA PHE A 423 -48.46 -5.95 -40.33
C PHE A 423 -49.12 -7.26 -39.85
N SER A 424 -49.91 -7.17 -38.77
CA SER A 424 -51.19 -7.89 -38.65
C SER A 424 -52.12 -7.13 -37.71
N LEU A 425 -53.33 -6.91 -38.19
CA LEU A 425 -54.37 -6.05 -37.69
C LEU A 425 -55.40 -6.93 -36.97
N HIS A 426 -55.29 -7.07 -35.64
CA HIS A 426 -56.37 -7.64 -34.85
C HIS A 426 -56.32 -7.15 -33.40
N GLY A 427 -57.42 -6.54 -32.92
CA GLY A 427 -57.73 -6.49 -31.49
C GLY A 427 -57.40 -5.20 -30.74
N LEU A 428 -57.91 -4.05 -31.21
CA LEU A 428 -58.21 -2.91 -30.34
C LEU A 428 -59.46 -3.24 -29.49
N ALA A 429 -59.32 -4.09 -28.47
CA ALA A 429 -60.31 -4.25 -27.40
C ALA A 429 -59.79 -5.19 -26.29
N GLU A 430 -58.84 -4.73 -25.48
CA GLU A 430 -58.77 -5.12 -24.06
C GLU A 430 -57.84 -4.16 -23.30
N LYS A 431 -58.43 -3.07 -22.82
CA LYS A 431 -57.91 -2.33 -21.67
C LYS A 431 -58.27 -3.15 -20.43
N GLY A 432 -57.32 -3.96 -19.96
CA GLY A 432 -57.44 -4.69 -18.70
C GLY A 432 -56.22 -5.58 -18.49
N PHE A 433 -55.47 -5.34 -17.42
CA PHE A 433 -54.43 -6.24 -16.90
C PHE A 433 -53.31 -6.67 -17.87
N GLN A 434 -52.44 -5.74 -18.27
CA GLN A 434 -51.09 -6.14 -18.69
C GLN A 434 -50.19 -6.22 -17.46
N ALA A 435 -50.05 -7.44 -16.98
CA ALA A 435 -49.01 -7.87 -16.07
C ALA A 435 -47.67 -7.26 -16.51
N HIS A 436 -46.99 -6.59 -15.57
CA HIS A 436 -45.57 -6.31 -15.68
C HIS A 436 -44.88 -7.62 -16.03
N ALA A 437 -44.51 -7.79 -17.31
CA ALA A 437 -43.55 -8.79 -17.73
C ALA A 437 -42.25 -8.46 -16.99
N ALA A 438 -42.07 -9.15 -15.86
CA ALA A 438 -40.92 -9.02 -15.00
C ALA A 438 -39.68 -9.24 -15.85
N ALA A 439 -38.84 -8.21 -15.93
CA ALA A 439 -37.47 -8.39 -16.37
C ALA A 439 -36.86 -9.49 -15.50
N VAL A 440 -36.46 -10.59 -16.13
CA VAL A 440 -35.68 -11.65 -15.49
C VAL A 440 -34.48 -11.00 -14.80
N PRO A 441 -34.35 -11.04 -13.46
CA PRO A 441 -33.19 -10.47 -12.79
C PRO A 441 -32.00 -11.40 -13.02
N GLU A 442 -30.98 -10.93 -13.73
CA GLU A 442 -29.70 -11.64 -13.87
C GLU A 442 -29.07 -11.88 -12.49
N TYR A 443 -28.77 -13.15 -12.21
CA TYR A 443 -28.14 -13.64 -10.98
C TYR A 443 -26.70 -13.13 -10.87
N GLY A 444 -26.42 -12.34 -9.84
CA GLY A 444 -25.09 -11.76 -9.61
C GLY A 444 -25.08 -10.65 -8.57
N ARG A 445 -25.73 -10.85 -7.42
CA ARG A 445 -25.59 -9.92 -6.28
C ARG A 445 -24.58 -10.52 -5.31
N GLY A 446 -23.39 -9.93 -5.23
CA GLY A 446 -22.49 -10.24 -4.12
C GLY A 446 -23.11 -9.81 -2.79
N CYS A 447 -22.76 -10.52 -1.72
CA CYS A 447 -23.24 -10.26 -0.36
C CYS A 447 -22.04 -10.15 0.58
N LEU A 448 -22.02 -9.11 1.40
CA LEU A 448 -20.96 -8.88 2.37
C LEU A 448 -21.54 -8.94 3.79
N MET A 449 -21.01 -9.88 4.56
CA MET A 449 -21.35 -10.13 5.96
C MET A 449 -20.17 -9.73 6.86
N PHE A 450 -20.46 -9.28 8.08
CA PHE A 450 -19.44 -8.84 9.04
C PHE A 450 -19.42 -9.72 10.29
N LEU A 451 -18.24 -10.23 10.64
CA LEU A 451 -17.94 -10.67 12.00
C LEU A 451 -17.38 -9.50 12.79
N VAL A 452 -18.17 -9.00 13.73
CA VAL A 452 -17.86 -7.82 14.55
C VAL A 452 -17.28 -8.26 15.88
N ARG A 453 -16.15 -7.67 16.26
CA ARG A 453 -15.56 -7.82 17.60
C ARG A 453 -14.94 -6.52 18.08
N ARG A 454 -14.86 -6.34 19.40
CA ARG A 454 -14.19 -5.20 19.99
C ARG A 454 -12.90 -5.60 20.69
N VAL A 455 -11.85 -4.81 20.48
CA VAL A 455 -10.56 -4.98 21.13
C VAL A 455 -10.51 -4.05 22.35
N GLU A 456 -10.55 -4.63 23.54
CA GLU A 456 -10.54 -3.92 24.83
C GLU A 456 -9.11 -3.61 25.33
N GLY A 457 -8.08 -4.26 24.77
CA GLY A 457 -6.70 -4.13 25.25
C GLY A 457 -5.79 -3.35 24.30
N LYS A 458 -5.10 -2.32 24.80
CA LYS A 458 -4.04 -1.64 24.04
C LYS A 458 -2.94 -2.61 23.54
N ARG A 459 -2.63 -3.64 24.33
CA ARG A 459 -1.66 -4.69 23.94
C ARG A 459 -2.10 -5.49 22.71
N GLU A 460 -3.41 -5.72 22.57
CA GLU A 460 -3.94 -6.46 21.43
C GLU A 460 -3.95 -5.61 20.16
N VAL A 461 -4.29 -4.31 20.28
CA VAL A 461 -4.12 -3.35 19.19
C VAL A 461 -2.66 -3.33 18.71
N GLU A 462 -1.70 -3.20 19.63
CA GLU A 462 -0.27 -3.22 19.29
C GLU A 462 0.17 -4.54 18.63
N ARG A 463 -0.41 -5.68 19.03
CA ARG A 463 -0.14 -7.00 18.43
C ARG A 463 -0.66 -7.08 16.99
N LEU A 464 -1.88 -6.62 16.74
CA LEU A 464 -2.49 -6.60 15.40
C LEU A 464 -1.77 -5.60 14.48
N GLU A 465 -1.37 -4.44 15.01
CA GLU A 465 -0.53 -3.49 14.27
C GLU A 465 0.84 -4.09 13.94
N ALA A 466 1.48 -4.80 14.87
CA ALA A 466 2.74 -5.50 14.60
C ALA A 466 2.59 -6.63 13.55
N ALA A 467 1.38 -7.21 13.43
CA ALA A 467 1.05 -8.20 12.42
C ALA A 467 0.78 -7.61 11.02
N GLY A 468 0.75 -6.29 10.87
CA GLY A 468 0.57 -5.62 9.58
C GLY A 468 -0.81 -4.99 9.35
N PHE A 469 -1.66 -4.91 10.38
CA PHE A 469 -2.97 -4.22 10.31
C PHE A 469 -2.88 -2.76 10.79
N ARG A 470 -3.85 -1.92 10.42
CA ARG A 470 -3.93 -0.52 10.83
C ARG A 470 -5.32 -0.23 11.39
N PHE A 471 -5.38 0.49 12.51
CA PHE A 471 -6.65 1.03 13.04
C PHE A 471 -6.84 2.46 12.56
N ALA A 472 -7.83 2.66 11.70
CA ALA A 472 -8.14 3.95 11.08
C ALA A 472 -9.54 4.43 11.46
N GLU A 473 -9.72 5.75 11.46
CA GLU A 473 -11.02 6.36 11.63
C GLU A 473 -11.95 5.96 10.48
N VAL A 474 -13.20 5.59 10.80
CA VAL A 474 -14.16 5.03 9.83
C VAL A 474 -14.34 5.94 8.61
N HIS A 475 -14.45 7.25 8.81
CA HIS A 475 -14.63 8.23 7.74
C HIS A 475 -13.45 8.29 6.75
N GLN A 476 -12.23 7.93 7.18
CA GLN A 476 -11.05 7.95 6.31
C GLN A 476 -10.99 6.75 5.38
N VAL A 477 -11.55 5.61 5.81
CA VAL A 477 -11.46 4.33 5.09
C VAL A 477 -12.76 3.92 4.41
N VAL A 478 -13.91 4.52 4.78
CA VAL A 478 -15.22 4.15 4.22
C VAL A 478 -15.25 4.28 2.69
N GLY A 479 -14.59 5.30 2.13
CA GLY A 479 -14.47 5.46 0.68
C GLY A 479 -13.71 4.31 0.02
N SER A 480 -12.57 3.91 0.62
CA SER A 480 -11.78 2.78 0.16
C SER A 480 -12.55 1.46 0.25
N ILE A 481 -13.20 1.19 1.39
CA ILE A 481 -14.00 -0.02 1.61
C ILE A 481 -15.15 -0.12 0.60
N ARG A 482 -15.88 0.99 0.41
CA ARG A 482 -17.00 1.06 -0.53
C ARG A 482 -16.55 0.84 -1.96
N SER A 483 -15.45 1.47 -2.37
CA SER A 483 -14.93 1.33 -3.73
C SER A 483 -14.34 -0.06 -3.99
N SER A 484 -13.70 -0.70 -3.02
CA SER A 484 -13.06 -2.01 -3.21
C SER A 484 -14.06 -3.16 -3.34
N MET A 485 -15.17 -3.07 -2.61
CA MET A 485 -16.21 -4.10 -2.57
C MET A 485 -17.47 -3.68 -3.33
N HIS A 486 -17.48 -2.53 -4.01
CA HIS A 486 -18.65 -1.95 -4.69
C HIS A 486 -19.93 -1.97 -3.83
N ILE A 487 -19.82 -1.55 -2.57
CA ILE A 487 -20.95 -1.56 -1.63
C ILE A 487 -21.95 -0.46 -2.02
N LYS A 488 -23.21 -0.83 -2.24
CA LYS A 488 -24.26 0.09 -2.69
C LYS A 488 -24.96 0.86 -1.57
N THR A 489 -24.80 0.43 -0.32
CA THR A 489 -25.47 1.02 0.84
C THR A 489 -25.02 2.47 1.07
N PRO A 490 -25.91 3.47 0.97
CA PRO A 490 -25.54 4.89 1.10
C PRO A 490 -25.05 5.23 2.52
N ASP A 491 -25.63 4.62 3.55
CA ASP A 491 -25.33 4.90 4.97
C ASP A 491 -24.28 3.96 5.58
N LEU A 492 -23.33 3.46 4.77
CA LEU A 492 -22.29 2.54 5.24
C LEU A 492 -21.49 3.10 6.42
N GLU A 493 -21.18 4.40 6.43
CA GLU A 493 -20.44 5.02 7.54
C GLU A 493 -21.23 4.96 8.85
N ALA A 494 -22.51 5.31 8.83
CA ALA A 494 -23.37 5.28 10.01
C ALA A 494 -23.47 3.84 10.55
N ARG A 495 -23.66 2.86 9.67
CA ARG A 495 -23.73 1.44 10.05
C ARG A 495 -22.42 0.94 10.68
N LEU A 496 -21.27 1.27 10.10
CA LEU A 496 -19.95 0.92 10.68
C LEU A 496 -19.72 1.59 12.06
N ARG A 497 -20.24 2.80 12.27
CA ARG A 497 -20.20 3.45 13.60
C ARG A 497 -21.11 2.73 14.59
N THR A 498 -22.30 2.30 14.18
CA THR A 498 -23.18 1.50 15.06
C THR A 498 -22.51 0.18 15.45
N MET A 499 -21.86 -0.50 14.50
CA MET A 499 -21.09 -1.71 14.78
C MET A 499 -19.99 -1.49 15.82
N SER A 500 -19.28 -0.35 15.78
CA SER A 500 -18.20 -0.06 16.73
C SER A 500 -18.69 0.17 18.17
N THR A 501 -19.95 0.60 18.33
CA THR A 501 -20.58 0.80 19.64
C THR A 501 -21.15 -0.48 20.25
N GLN A 502 -21.36 -1.52 19.45
CA GLN A 502 -21.90 -2.78 19.94
C GLN A 502 -20.88 -3.45 20.86
N LYS A 503 -21.25 -3.70 22.11
CA LYS A 503 -20.48 -4.59 22.99
C LYS A 503 -20.63 -6.02 22.49
N ASP A 504 -19.57 -6.81 22.55
CA ASP A 504 -19.60 -8.24 22.27
C ASP A 504 -20.67 -8.88 23.17
N ARG A 505 -21.88 -9.05 22.63
CA ARG A 505 -22.97 -9.73 23.31
C ARG A 505 -22.83 -11.21 23.02
N THR A 506 -21.83 -11.82 23.66
CA THR A 506 -21.70 -13.28 23.84
C THR A 506 -22.70 -13.79 24.89
N MET A 507 -23.94 -13.29 24.89
CA MET A 507 -24.98 -13.95 25.67
C MET A 507 -25.48 -15.15 24.87
N LEU A 508 -25.01 -16.33 25.28
CA LEU A 508 -25.68 -17.59 24.98
C LEU A 508 -27.16 -17.41 25.30
N LEU A 509 -27.99 -17.52 24.28
CA LEU A 509 -29.43 -17.50 24.45
C LEU A 509 -29.79 -18.67 25.37
N ARG A 510 -30.39 -18.38 26.53
CA ARG A 510 -30.86 -19.42 27.45
C ARG A 510 -31.87 -20.32 26.72
N PRO A 511 -32.02 -21.61 27.10
CA PRO A 511 -33.06 -22.46 26.52
C PRO A 511 -34.43 -21.77 26.61
N GLY A 512 -35.13 -21.62 25.48
CA GLY A 512 -36.39 -20.87 25.39
C GLY A 512 -36.73 -20.42 23.97
N VAL A 513 -37.88 -19.76 23.83
CA VAL A 513 -38.31 -19.13 22.57
C VAL A 513 -37.70 -17.75 22.50
N HIS A 514 -36.99 -17.45 21.41
CA HIS A 514 -36.36 -16.16 21.16
C HIS A 514 -36.95 -15.54 19.90
N VAL A 515 -37.37 -14.27 20.01
CA VAL A 515 -37.82 -13.48 18.87
C VAL A 515 -36.65 -12.60 18.43
N GLY A 516 -36.21 -12.79 17.18
CA GLY A 516 -35.25 -11.90 16.52
C GLY A 516 -35.99 -10.93 15.63
N MET A 517 -35.74 -9.63 15.80
CA MET A 517 -36.18 -8.60 14.86
C MET A 517 -34.94 -8.08 14.14
N PHE A 518 -34.88 -8.33 12.84
CA PHE A 518 -33.82 -7.85 11.95
C PHE A 518 -34.36 -6.64 11.18
N ALA A 519 -33.50 -5.65 10.96
CA ALA A 519 -33.86 -4.35 10.38
C ALA A 519 -33.96 -4.38 8.86
#